data_AF-A0AAN6YEP3-F1
#
_entry.id   AF-A0AAN6YEP3-F1
#
_cell.length_a   1.000
_cell.length_b   1.000
_cell.length_c   1.000
_cell.angle_alpha   90.00
_cell.angle_beta   90.00
_cell.angle_gamma   90.00
#
_symmetry.space_group_name_H-M   'P 1'
#
loop_
_entity.id
_entity.type
_entity.pdbx_description
1 polymer ?
#
loop_
_entity_poly.entity_id
_entity_poly.type
_entity_poly.pdbx_seq_one_letter_code
_entity_poly.pdbx_strand_id
1 'polypeptide(L)'
;MIPLLDKRDSEFKITEEVFKAAAENSHNGKEITTLLLDKCDSEFKITEEVLKAAAFFSKEIITLFFAKRDSEVKITEEVVKSAVGGFDSAEVMELLLDRRGSEVKITEEVVKSAVYSSFKATELLLNRCGTEVMITEDVLKAAAGIYYGSGAAMALLLDRRGAEVEITEKVVLAAAKHWSKEVMESLLDRRGAEVQITEKVVLAAAKNSSEEMMELLLDRRGDEVEITEKVVLAAAKNRGEVIEVLFDRRGTEVKEVASRTFIGCGPVEKSLLYVVVIGVSGIFSDVIGMIGKLRIRLIEDNCDQWVEKGTGPSFLSYGLFLWQLGNP
;
A
#
# COMPACT_ATOMS: atom_id res chain seq x y z
N MET A 1 -32.19 -23.67 15.87
CA MET A 1 -31.44 -24.70 15.11
C MET A 1 -31.52 -26.08 15.79
N ILE A 2 -31.28 -26.15 17.11
CA ILE A 2 -31.27 -27.41 17.90
C ILE A 2 -32.55 -28.28 17.72
N PRO A 3 -33.80 -27.75 17.72
CA PRO A 3 -34.98 -28.61 17.58
C PRO A 3 -35.33 -29.03 16.14
N LEU A 4 -34.65 -28.48 15.13
CA LEU A 4 -34.98 -28.71 13.71
C LEU A 4 -34.23 -29.89 13.11
N LEU A 5 -33.02 -30.18 13.61
CA LEU A 5 -32.19 -31.29 13.15
C LEU A 5 -32.61 -32.64 13.75
N ASP A 6 -33.41 -32.67 14.82
CA ASP A 6 -33.91 -33.90 15.47
C ASP A 6 -35.28 -34.36 14.93
N LYS A 7 -35.93 -33.58 14.05
CA LYS A 7 -37.29 -33.86 13.56
C LYS A 7 -37.37 -34.27 12.08
N ARG A 8 -36.25 -34.37 11.38
CA ARG A 8 -36.22 -34.66 9.92
C ARG A 8 -35.05 -35.58 9.53
N ASP A 9 -35.02 -36.78 10.09
CA ASP A 9 -33.96 -37.77 9.84
C ASP A 9 -33.97 -38.36 8.41
N SER A 10 -34.84 -37.91 7.49
CA SER A 10 -34.89 -38.44 6.12
C SER A 10 -34.91 -37.41 4.98
N GLU A 11 -34.87 -36.10 5.25
CA GLU A 11 -34.97 -35.07 4.18
C GLU A 11 -33.85 -34.02 4.17
N PHE A 12 -33.04 -33.90 5.24
CA PHE A 12 -31.99 -32.88 5.29
C PHE A 12 -30.64 -33.47 4.93
N LYS A 13 -30.26 -33.37 3.65
CA LYS A 13 -28.91 -33.72 3.20
C LYS A 13 -27.94 -32.62 3.64
N ILE A 14 -26.95 -32.99 4.46
CA ILE A 14 -25.88 -32.08 4.83
C ILE A 14 -25.03 -31.81 3.57
N THR A 15 -24.99 -30.54 3.16
CA THR A 15 -24.23 -30.09 1.99
C THR A 15 -22.96 -29.34 2.41
N GLU A 16 -22.05 -29.16 1.46
CA GLU A 16 -20.85 -28.34 1.62
C GLU A 16 -21.19 -26.92 2.10
N GLU A 17 -22.23 -26.31 1.53
CA GLU A 17 -22.70 -24.97 1.90
C GLU A 17 -23.15 -24.87 3.36
N VAL A 18 -23.77 -25.92 3.89
CA VAL A 18 -24.19 -25.96 5.31
C VAL A 18 -22.97 -26.03 6.23
N PHE A 19 -21.97 -26.83 5.87
CA PHE A 19 -20.70 -26.90 6.60
C PHE A 19 -19.92 -25.60 6.52
N LYS A 20 -19.85 -24.98 5.35
CA LYS A 20 -19.19 -23.71 5.13
C LYS A 20 -19.85 -22.61 5.95
N ALA A 21 -21.17 -22.46 5.88
CA ALA A 21 -21.90 -21.49 6.69
C ALA A 21 -21.73 -21.70 8.20
N ALA A 22 -21.58 -22.96 8.64
CA ALA A 22 -21.26 -23.26 10.03
C ALA A 22 -19.82 -22.86 10.39
N ALA A 23 -18.85 -23.14 9.50
CA ALA A 23 -17.44 -22.77 9.69
C ALA A 23 -17.21 -21.25 9.71
N GLU A 24 -18.00 -20.49 8.94
CA GLU A 24 -17.96 -19.02 8.89
C GLU A 24 -18.71 -18.36 10.07
N ASN A 25 -19.39 -19.14 10.92
CA ASN A 25 -20.20 -18.60 11.99
C ASN A 25 -19.36 -18.25 13.23
N SER A 26 -19.21 -16.95 13.49
CA SER A 26 -18.38 -16.42 14.59
C SER A 26 -18.93 -16.61 16.00
N HIS A 27 -20.21 -17.00 16.17
CA HIS A 27 -20.84 -17.07 17.49
C HIS A 27 -21.05 -18.49 17.99
N ASN A 28 -21.58 -19.38 17.15
CA ASN A 28 -21.88 -20.78 17.50
C ASN A 28 -21.31 -21.76 16.45
N GLY A 29 -20.34 -21.33 15.63
CA GLY A 29 -19.81 -22.13 14.52
C GLY A 29 -19.22 -23.45 14.98
N LYS A 30 -18.53 -23.47 16.12
CA LYS A 30 -18.00 -24.70 16.72
C LYS A 30 -19.10 -25.67 17.12
N GLU A 31 -20.13 -25.22 17.84
CA GLU A 31 -21.23 -26.08 18.29
C GLU A 31 -22.02 -26.62 17.11
N ILE A 32 -22.34 -25.76 16.14
CA ILE A 32 -23.05 -26.16 14.91
C ILE A 32 -22.20 -27.18 14.15
N THR A 33 -20.91 -26.90 13.94
CA THR A 33 -20.01 -27.82 13.21
C THR A 33 -19.82 -29.14 13.96
N THR A 34 -19.79 -29.12 15.29
CA THR A 34 -19.76 -30.33 16.13
C THR A 34 -20.97 -31.21 15.86
N LEU A 35 -22.17 -30.62 15.89
CA LEU A 35 -23.42 -31.32 15.60
C LEU A 35 -23.47 -31.86 14.17
N LEU A 36 -23.01 -31.07 13.20
CA LEU A 36 -22.94 -31.49 11.80
C LEU A 36 -22.02 -32.69 11.64
N LEU A 37 -20.86 -32.73 12.30
CA LEU A 37 -19.93 -33.86 12.23
C LEU A 37 -20.43 -35.12 12.94
N ASP A 38 -21.19 -34.96 14.03
CA ASP A 38 -21.79 -36.08 14.77
C ASP A 38 -22.96 -36.69 14.03
N LYS A 39 -23.73 -35.88 13.29
CA LYS A 39 -24.86 -36.33 12.48
C LYS A 39 -24.48 -36.66 11.03
N CYS A 40 -23.29 -36.30 10.57
CA CYS A 40 -22.84 -36.66 9.24
C CYS A 40 -22.50 -38.14 9.18
N ASP A 41 -23.25 -38.88 8.37
CA ASP A 41 -22.83 -40.17 7.88
C ASP A 41 -21.52 -40.06 7.09
N SER A 42 -20.84 -41.19 6.88
CA SER A 42 -19.54 -41.30 6.19
C SER A 42 -19.53 -40.80 4.73
N GLU A 43 -20.67 -40.34 4.20
CA GLU A 43 -20.79 -39.86 2.82
C GLU A 43 -20.23 -38.45 2.60
N PHE A 44 -20.33 -37.56 3.59
CA PHE A 44 -19.78 -36.20 3.47
C PHE A 44 -18.37 -36.14 4.06
N LYS A 45 -17.44 -35.64 3.26
CA LYS A 45 -16.03 -35.44 3.66
C LYS A 45 -15.75 -33.96 3.83
N ILE A 46 -14.81 -33.62 4.71
CA ILE A 46 -14.29 -32.25 4.79
C ILE A 46 -13.66 -31.90 3.44
N THR A 47 -14.28 -30.97 2.72
CA THR A 47 -13.78 -30.46 1.46
C THR A 47 -12.78 -29.33 1.68
N GLU A 48 -12.04 -28.97 0.65
CA GLU A 48 -11.09 -27.86 0.69
C GLU A 48 -11.79 -26.52 1.01
N GLU A 49 -12.98 -26.28 0.48
CA GLU A 49 -13.72 -25.03 0.71
C GLU A 49 -14.20 -24.90 2.17
N VAL A 50 -14.67 -25.99 2.77
CA VAL A 50 -15.02 -26.03 4.21
C VAL A 50 -13.78 -25.83 5.06
N LEU A 51 -12.66 -26.45 4.69
CA LEU A 51 -11.40 -26.31 5.41
C LEU A 51 -10.84 -24.88 5.30
N LYS A 52 -10.94 -24.24 4.12
CA LYS A 52 -10.56 -22.83 3.91
C LYS A 52 -11.41 -21.89 4.76
N ALA A 53 -12.71 -22.11 4.83
CA ALA A 53 -13.59 -21.33 5.70
C ALA A 53 -13.18 -21.49 7.16
N ALA A 54 -12.98 -22.72 7.64
CA ALA A 54 -12.52 -22.96 8.99
C ALA A 54 -11.16 -22.30 9.27
N ALA A 55 -10.20 -22.41 8.34
CA ALA A 55 -8.86 -21.81 8.44
C ALA A 55 -8.92 -20.29 8.59
N PHE A 56 -9.84 -19.65 7.88
CA PHE A 56 -9.97 -18.20 7.88
C PHE A 56 -10.69 -17.68 9.13
N PHE A 57 -11.75 -18.38 9.58
CA PHE A 57 -12.67 -17.85 10.59
C PHE A 57 -12.43 -18.36 12.01
N SER A 58 -11.89 -19.57 12.22
CA SER A 58 -11.81 -20.14 13.58
C SER A 58 -10.77 -21.24 13.75
N LYS A 59 -9.80 -20.99 14.65
CA LYS A 59 -8.87 -22.03 15.13
C LYS A 59 -9.59 -23.24 15.74
N GLU A 60 -10.68 -23.00 16.46
CA GLU A 60 -11.40 -24.06 17.18
C GLU A 60 -12.02 -25.07 16.21
N ILE A 61 -12.52 -24.62 15.07
CA ILE A 61 -13.14 -25.48 14.06
C ILE A 61 -12.07 -26.33 13.36
N ILE A 62 -10.93 -25.76 12.97
CA ILE A 62 -9.81 -26.56 12.45
C ILE A 62 -9.32 -27.58 13.49
N THR A 63 -9.21 -27.19 14.76
CA THR A 63 -8.83 -28.11 15.84
C THR A 63 -9.79 -29.27 15.93
N LEU A 64 -11.09 -29.00 15.76
CA LEU A 64 -12.14 -30.00 15.79
C LEU A 64 -12.08 -30.94 14.56
N PHE A 65 -11.75 -30.41 13.38
CA PHE A 65 -11.52 -31.23 12.18
C PHE A 65 -10.35 -32.20 12.36
N PHE A 66 -9.22 -31.74 12.91
CA PHE A 66 -8.12 -32.62 13.28
C PHE A 66 -8.52 -33.66 14.34
N ALA A 67 -9.39 -33.30 15.30
CA ALA A 67 -9.80 -34.21 16.36
C ALA A 67 -10.75 -35.32 15.86
N LYS A 68 -11.71 -34.99 14.98
CA LYS A 68 -12.77 -35.93 14.57
C LYS A 68 -12.54 -36.59 13.21
N ARG A 69 -11.81 -35.94 12.29
CA ARG A 69 -11.67 -36.34 10.88
C ARG A 69 -10.25 -36.07 10.35
N ASP A 70 -9.21 -36.35 11.16
CA ASP A 70 -7.80 -36.04 10.84
C ASP A 70 -7.36 -36.48 9.43
N SER A 71 -7.79 -37.68 8.99
CA SER A 71 -7.44 -38.24 7.68
C SER A 71 -8.06 -37.50 6.49
N GLU A 72 -9.08 -36.68 6.73
CA GLU A 72 -9.76 -35.88 5.69
C GLU A 72 -9.15 -34.48 5.55
N VAL A 73 -8.39 -34.03 6.55
CA VAL A 73 -7.74 -32.72 6.54
C VAL A 73 -6.54 -32.76 5.59
N LYS A 74 -6.66 -32.05 4.47
CA LYS A 74 -5.61 -31.91 3.46
C LYS A 74 -5.12 -30.47 3.45
N ILE A 75 -3.85 -30.27 3.79
CA ILE A 75 -3.26 -28.93 3.82
C ILE A 75 -2.76 -28.58 2.41
N THR A 76 -3.57 -27.83 1.66
CA THR A 76 -3.21 -27.27 0.35
C THR A 76 -2.67 -25.86 0.52
N GLU A 77 -2.03 -25.31 -0.53
CA GLU A 77 -1.57 -23.92 -0.54
C GLU A 77 -2.73 -22.93 -0.31
N GLU A 78 -3.91 -23.20 -0.86
CA GLU A 78 -5.08 -22.32 -0.70
C GLU A 78 -5.63 -22.34 0.73
N VAL A 79 -5.55 -23.48 1.44
CA VAL A 79 -5.85 -23.55 2.87
C VAL A 79 -4.84 -22.74 3.68
N VAL A 80 -3.55 -22.81 3.34
CA VAL A 80 -2.50 -22.02 3.99
C VAL A 80 -2.70 -20.51 3.75
N LYS A 81 -3.07 -20.09 2.54
CA LYS A 81 -3.43 -18.70 2.23
C LYS A 81 -4.63 -18.22 3.05
N SER A 82 -5.68 -19.03 3.15
CA SER A 82 -6.83 -18.73 4.01
C SER A 82 -6.43 -18.61 5.48
N ALA A 83 -5.54 -19.49 5.96
CA ALA A 83 -5.04 -19.43 7.33
C ALA A 83 -4.27 -18.13 7.62
N VAL A 84 -3.30 -17.75 6.78
CA VAL A 84 -2.53 -16.51 7.01
C VAL A 84 -3.39 -15.25 6.90
N GLY A 85 -4.43 -15.27 6.04
CA GLY A 85 -5.35 -14.15 5.85
C GLY A 85 -6.48 -14.05 6.88
N GLY A 86 -6.64 -15.05 7.75
CA GLY A 86 -7.76 -15.18 8.68
C GLY A 86 -7.63 -14.36 9.98
N PHE A 87 -8.68 -14.42 10.81
CA PHE A 87 -8.75 -13.70 12.09
C PHE A 87 -7.75 -14.23 13.12
N ASP A 88 -7.62 -15.55 13.24
CA ASP A 88 -6.69 -16.24 14.14
C ASP A 88 -5.41 -16.69 13.41
N SER A 89 -4.93 -15.85 12.48
CA SER A 89 -3.93 -16.26 11.48
C SER A 89 -2.67 -16.88 12.05
N ALA A 90 -2.12 -16.32 13.13
CA ALA A 90 -0.93 -16.86 13.77
C ALA A 90 -1.23 -18.20 14.46
N GLU A 91 -2.33 -18.28 15.20
CA GLU A 91 -2.70 -19.44 15.98
C GLU A 91 -3.15 -20.63 15.11
N VAL A 92 -3.81 -20.37 13.98
CA VAL A 92 -4.14 -21.37 12.97
C VAL A 92 -2.87 -21.86 12.29
N MET A 93 -1.97 -20.95 11.87
CA MET A 93 -0.71 -21.35 11.26
C MET A 93 0.18 -22.17 12.20
N GLU A 94 0.26 -21.80 13.48
CA GLU A 94 0.96 -22.59 14.50
C GLU A 94 0.40 -24.01 14.57
N LEU A 95 -0.93 -24.15 14.64
CA LEU A 95 -1.60 -25.45 14.67
C LEU A 95 -1.33 -26.28 13.41
N LEU A 96 -1.37 -25.68 12.23
CA LEU A 96 -1.08 -26.36 10.96
C LEU A 96 0.37 -26.85 10.91
N LEU A 97 1.32 -26.01 11.32
CA LEU A 97 2.74 -26.36 11.35
C LEU A 97 3.05 -27.45 12.38
N ASP A 98 2.42 -27.41 13.56
CA ASP A 98 2.61 -28.41 14.61
C ASP A 98 2.01 -29.77 14.25
N ARG A 99 0.87 -29.80 13.55
CA ARG A 99 0.18 -31.05 13.19
C ARG A 99 0.64 -31.66 11.87
N ARG A 100 0.94 -30.84 10.87
CA ARG A 100 1.17 -31.23 9.48
C ARG A 100 2.26 -30.39 8.81
N GLY A 101 3.28 -29.94 9.55
CA GLY A 101 4.32 -29.04 9.04
C GLY A 101 4.96 -29.49 7.72
N SER A 102 5.18 -30.79 7.50
CA SER A 102 5.72 -31.31 6.24
C SER A 102 4.79 -31.18 5.02
N GLU A 103 3.49 -30.97 5.24
CA GLU A 103 2.50 -30.72 4.19
C GLU A 103 2.33 -29.22 3.90
N VAL A 104 2.72 -28.35 4.83
CA VAL A 104 2.60 -26.90 4.70
C VAL A 104 3.63 -26.39 3.70
N LYS A 105 3.17 -25.95 2.52
CA LYS A 105 4.03 -25.35 1.50
C LYS A 105 4.02 -23.84 1.64
N ILE A 106 5.17 -23.25 1.95
CA ILE A 106 5.34 -21.81 1.99
C ILE A 106 5.85 -21.32 0.64
N THR A 107 4.92 -20.92 -0.23
CA THR A 107 5.22 -20.30 -1.53
C THR A 107 5.39 -18.79 -1.38
N GLU A 108 5.94 -18.13 -2.41
CA GLU A 108 6.02 -16.66 -2.45
C GLU A 108 4.64 -16.00 -2.27
N GLU A 109 3.58 -16.59 -2.85
CA GLU A 109 2.22 -16.07 -2.74
C GLU A 109 1.66 -16.20 -1.32
N VAL A 110 1.99 -17.28 -0.60
CA VAL A 110 1.65 -17.41 0.83
C VAL A 110 2.35 -16.32 1.66
N VAL A 111 3.62 -16.04 1.37
CA VAL A 111 4.37 -14.98 2.06
C VAL A 111 3.77 -13.61 1.77
N LYS A 112 3.42 -13.31 0.50
CA LYS A 112 2.71 -12.08 0.14
C LYS A 112 1.38 -11.97 0.89
N SER A 113 0.57 -13.03 0.91
CA SER A 113 -0.70 -13.05 1.64
C SER A 113 -0.50 -12.75 3.12
N ALA A 114 0.49 -13.34 3.78
CA ALA A 114 0.82 -13.07 5.17
C ALA A 114 1.22 -11.61 5.41
N VAL A 115 2.10 -11.08 4.53
CA VAL A 115 2.57 -9.69 4.57
C VAL A 115 1.42 -8.69 4.48
N TYR A 116 0.41 -8.96 3.63
CA TYR A 116 -0.78 -8.09 3.49
C TYR A 116 -1.75 -8.17 4.66
N SER A 117 -1.79 -9.29 5.38
CA SER A 117 -2.87 -9.59 6.32
C SER A 117 -2.48 -9.38 7.78
N SER A 118 -1.35 -9.94 8.22
CA SER A 118 -1.01 -10.01 9.64
C SER A 118 0.50 -10.00 9.88
N PHE A 119 0.94 -9.02 10.67
CA PHE A 119 2.32 -8.95 11.17
C PHE A 119 2.70 -10.24 11.93
N LYS A 120 1.80 -10.74 12.78
CA LYS A 120 2.06 -11.95 13.58
C LYS A 120 2.20 -13.20 12.71
N ALA A 121 1.37 -13.35 11.68
CA ALA A 121 1.47 -14.47 10.76
C ALA A 121 2.79 -14.40 9.96
N THR A 122 3.17 -13.21 9.49
CA THR A 122 4.45 -12.97 8.82
C THR A 122 5.63 -13.32 9.73
N GLU A 123 5.62 -12.85 10.99
CA GLU A 123 6.67 -13.16 11.96
C GLU A 123 6.77 -14.67 12.26
N LEU A 124 5.63 -15.34 12.42
CA LEU A 124 5.59 -16.77 12.67
C LEU A 124 6.20 -17.57 11.51
N LEU A 125 5.83 -17.25 10.27
CA LEU A 125 6.38 -17.89 9.07
C LEU A 125 7.90 -17.71 8.99
N LEU A 126 8.41 -16.49 9.21
CA LEU A 126 9.84 -16.21 9.19
C LEU A 126 10.60 -16.98 10.29
N ASN A 127 10.00 -17.15 11.47
CA ASN A 127 10.62 -17.84 12.61
C ASN A 127 10.61 -19.37 12.46
N ARG A 128 9.50 -19.95 12.00
CA ARG A 128 9.29 -21.41 11.98
C ARG A 128 9.68 -22.06 10.66
N CYS A 129 9.53 -21.34 9.55
CA CYS A 129 9.74 -21.89 8.22
C CYS A 129 11.05 -21.42 7.58
N GLY A 130 11.87 -20.65 8.30
CA GLY A 130 13.28 -20.35 8.02
C GLY A 130 13.69 -20.47 6.55
N THR A 131 14.41 -21.54 6.20
CA THR A 131 14.96 -21.75 4.84
C THR A 131 13.93 -21.98 3.73
N GLU A 132 12.70 -22.36 4.06
CA GLU A 132 11.62 -22.55 3.08
C GLU A 132 10.98 -21.23 2.65
N VAL A 133 11.06 -20.20 3.50
CA VAL A 133 10.58 -18.86 3.18
C VAL A 133 11.60 -18.16 2.31
N MET A 134 11.31 -18.03 1.02
CA MET A 134 12.12 -17.23 0.10
C MET A 134 11.59 -15.78 0.08
N ILE A 135 12.42 -14.82 0.53
CA ILE A 135 12.10 -13.39 0.41
C ILE A 135 12.65 -12.89 -0.93
N THR A 136 11.75 -12.63 -1.87
CA THR A 136 12.08 -12.13 -3.21
C THR A 136 11.86 -10.62 -3.31
N GLU A 137 12.34 -10.01 -4.40
CA GLU A 137 12.05 -8.61 -4.73
C GLU A 137 10.55 -8.30 -4.71
N ASP A 138 9.72 -9.24 -5.18
CA ASP A 138 8.28 -9.07 -5.28
C ASP A 138 7.58 -9.13 -3.92
N VAL A 139 8.13 -9.88 -2.94
CA VAL A 139 7.68 -9.81 -1.54
C VAL A 139 7.99 -8.45 -0.94
N LEU A 140 9.18 -7.88 -1.21
CA LEU A 140 9.52 -6.55 -0.73
C LEU A 140 8.65 -5.46 -1.36
N LYS A 141 8.34 -5.56 -2.65
CA LYS A 141 7.38 -4.64 -3.30
C LYS A 141 5.99 -4.75 -2.68
N ALA A 142 5.53 -5.97 -2.38
CA ALA A 142 4.25 -6.17 -1.71
C ALA A 142 4.23 -5.48 -0.33
N ALA A 143 5.28 -5.66 0.47
CA ALA A 143 5.42 -5.00 1.77
C ALA A 143 5.45 -3.47 1.66
N ALA A 144 6.13 -2.93 0.64
CA ALA A 144 6.16 -1.49 0.35
C ALA A 144 4.80 -0.92 -0.08
N GLY A 145 3.91 -1.76 -0.62
CA GLY A 145 2.61 -1.37 -1.15
C GLY A 145 1.44 -1.36 -0.17
N ILE A 146 1.69 -1.68 1.10
CA ILE A 146 0.63 -1.75 2.13
C ILE A 146 0.27 -0.32 2.58
N TYR A 147 -1.04 -0.04 2.73
CA TYR A 147 -1.52 1.28 3.20
C TYR A 147 -1.34 1.49 4.71
N TYR A 148 -1.47 0.43 5.53
CA TYR A 148 -1.36 0.49 6.98
C TYR A 148 -0.38 -0.57 7.50
N GLY A 149 0.64 -0.18 8.26
CA GLY A 149 1.61 -1.12 8.85
C GLY A 149 2.70 -1.61 7.89
N SER A 150 2.82 -1.02 6.71
CA SER A 150 3.88 -1.30 5.72
C SER A 150 5.29 -1.19 6.30
N GLY A 151 5.54 -0.17 7.12
CA GLY A 151 6.82 0.03 7.79
C GLY A 151 7.20 -1.14 8.72
N ALA A 152 6.25 -1.65 9.51
CA ALA A 152 6.49 -2.78 10.40
C ALA A 152 6.76 -4.08 9.63
N ALA A 153 6.01 -4.34 8.56
CA ALA A 153 6.23 -5.49 7.70
C ALA A 153 7.59 -5.43 7.00
N MET A 154 7.94 -4.27 6.43
CA MET A 154 9.25 -4.05 5.80
C MET A 154 10.39 -4.21 6.81
N ALA A 155 10.28 -3.58 7.99
CA ALA A 155 11.28 -3.71 9.05
C ALA A 155 11.50 -5.17 9.46
N LEU A 156 10.43 -5.93 9.68
CA LEU A 156 10.51 -7.35 10.04
C LEU A 156 11.20 -8.19 8.96
N LEU A 157 10.85 -7.98 7.69
CA LEU A 157 11.47 -8.70 6.57
C LEU A 157 12.98 -8.40 6.48
N LEU A 158 13.37 -7.14 6.62
CA LEU A 158 14.77 -6.71 6.58
C LEU A 158 15.56 -7.19 7.81
N ASP A 159 14.97 -7.13 9.00
CA ASP A 159 15.63 -7.55 10.26
C ASP A 159 15.88 -9.05 10.29
N ARG A 160 14.95 -9.85 9.76
CA ARG A 160 15.07 -11.31 9.80
C ARG A 160 15.83 -11.87 8.61
N ARG A 161 15.64 -11.30 7.41
CA ARG A 161 16.10 -11.89 6.13
C ARG A 161 16.69 -10.87 5.16
N GLY A 162 17.01 -9.65 5.62
CA GLY A 162 17.57 -8.61 4.77
C GLY A 162 18.81 -9.07 4.01
N ALA A 163 19.72 -9.79 4.66
CA ALA A 163 20.96 -10.27 4.04
C ALA A 163 20.75 -11.20 2.82
N GLU A 164 19.56 -11.74 2.62
CA GLU A 164 19.25 -12.69 1.54
C GLU A 164 18.70 -12.03 0.28
N VAL A 165 18.36 -10.74 0.36
CA VAL A 165 17.72 -10.00 -0.73
C VAL A 165 18.45 -8.70 -0.98
N GLU A 166 18.72 -8.41 -2.25
CA GLU A 166 19.27 -7.13 -2.71
C GLU A 166 18.16 -6.07 -2.77
N ILE A 167 18.44 -4.87 -2.26
CA ILE A 167 17.51 -3.74 -2.40
C ILE A 167 17.70 -3.08 -3.77
N THR A 168 16.85 -3.42 -4.72
CA THR A 168 16.90 -2.86 -6.08
C THR A 168 16.17 -1.52 -6.19
N GLU A 169 16.45 -0.76 -7.26
CA GLU A 169 15.73 0.49 -7.59
C GLU A 169 14.21 0.26 -7.63
N LYS A 170 13.73 -0.92 -8.04
CA LYS A 170 12.30 -1.22 -8.11
C LYS A 170 11.65 -1.28 -6.74
N VAL A 171 12.35 -1.80 -5.72
CA VAL A 171 11.86 -1.82 -4.33
C VAL A 171 11.82 -0.40 -3.77
N VAL A 172 12.88 0.37 -3.98
CA VAL A 172 12.96 1.78 -3.55
C VAL A 172 11.87 2.63 -4.23
N LEU A 173 11.65 2.42 -5.52
CA LEU A 173 10.60 3.08 -6.28
C LEU A 173 9.20 2.68 -5.79
N ALA A 174 8.99 1.41 -5.40
CA ALA A 174 7.74 1.00 -4.78
C ALA A 174 7.52 1.78 -3.47
N ALA A 175 8.52 1.82 -2.58
CA ALA A 175 8.43 2.59 -1.33
C ALA A 175 8.10 4.07 -1.57
N ALA A 176 8.77 4.73 -2.52
CA ALA A 176 8.50 6.13 -2.85
C ALA A 176 7.12 6.38 -3.51
N LYS A 177 6.51 5.33 -4.09
CA LYS A 177 5.18 5.39 -4.70
C LYS A 177 4.03 5.33 -3.70
N HIS A 178 4.29 5.04 -2.43
CA HIS A 178 3.25 4.97 -1.40
C HIS A 178 3.39 6.11 -0.39
N TRP A 179 2.32 6.40 0.35
CA TRP A 179 2.24 7.55 1.25
C TRP A 179 2.98 7.37 2.59
N SER A 180 3.48 6.16 2.87
CA SER A 180 4.17 5.83 4.11
C SER A 180 5.68 6.03 3.96
N LYS A 181 6.22 7.02 4.68
CA LYS A 181 7.67 7.23 4.74
C LYS A 181 8.41 6.13 5.51
N GLU A 182 7.72 5.43 6.41
CA GLU A 182 8.29 4.43 7.32
C GLU A 182 8.96 3.26 6.57
N VAL A 183 8.44 2.92 5.38
CA VAL A 183 9.07 1.94 4.50
C VAL A 183 10.42 2.47 3.99
N MET A 184 10.45 3.71 3.50
CA MET A 184 11.69 4.34 3.02
C MET A 184 12.69 4.53 4.16
N GLU A 185 12.23 4.96 5.35
CA GLU A 185 13.05 5.04 6.56
C GLU A 185 13.68 3.69 6.89
N SER A 186 12.88 2.62 6.90
CA SER A 186 13.36 1.27 7.19
C SER A 186 14.41 0.79 6.19
N LEU A 187 14.23 1.08 4.90
CA LEU A 187 15.21 0.78 3.85
C LEU A 187 16.50 1.57 4.04
N LEU A 188 16.41 2.87 4.35
CA LEU A 188 17.57 3.72 4.57
C LEU A 188 18.35 3.35 5.84
N ASP A 189 17.65 3.00 6.93
CA ASP A 189 18.27 2.63 8.21
C ASP A 189 18.99 1.28 8.15
N ARG A 190 18.36 0.28 7.52
CA ARG A 190 18.87 -1.10 7.53
C ARG A 190 19.78 -1.39 6.35
N ARG A 191 19.52 -0.75 5.20
CA ARG A 191 20.15 -1.07 3.90
C ARG A 191 20.54 0.18 3.11
N GLY A 192 20.80 1.29 3.80
CA GLY A 192 21.06 2.59 3.15
C GLY A 192 22.16 2.57 2.08
N ALA A 193 23.20 1.74 2.25
CA ALA A 193 24.29 1.61 1.28
C ALA A 193 23.86 1.02 -0.09
N GLU A 194 22.76 0.25 -0.12
CA GLU A 194 22.21 -0.34 -1.35
C GLU A 194 21.12 0.53 -1.97
N VAL A 195 20.45 1.35 -1.16
CA VAL A 195 19.42 2.27 -1.63
C VAL A 195 20.08 3.35 -2.48
N GLN A 196 19.64 3.50 -3.73
CA GLN A 196 20.03 4.61 -4.61
C GLN A 196 18.83 5.52 -4.85
N ILE A 197 19.00 6.82 -4.63
CA ILE A 197 17.95 7.81 -4.90
C ILE A 197 18.10 8.33 -6.32
N THR A 198 17.38 7.72 -7.26
CA THR A 198 17.38 8.12 -8.68
C THR A 198 16.32 9.19 -8.96
N GLU A 199 16.41 9.89 -10.11
CA GLU A 199 15.38 10.85 -10.56
C GLU A 199 13.97 10.22 -10.53
N LYS A 200 13.83 8.92 -10.86
CA LYS A 200 12.53 8.23 -10.84
C LYS A 200 11.95 8.12 -9.44
N VAL A 201 12.79 7.86 -8.43
CA VAL A 201 12.40 7.77 -7.03
C VAL A 201 11.95 9.14 -6.53
N VAL A 202 12.75 10.19 -6.80
CA VAL A 202 12.42 11.57 -6.44
C VAL A 202 11.12 12.02 -7.11
N LEU A 203 10.95 11.72 -8.41
CA LEU A 203 9.74 12.05 -9.15
C LEU A 203 8.51 11.32 -8.60
N ALA A 204 8.65 10.08 -8.14
CA ALA A 204 7.57 9.33 -7.51
C ALA A 204 7.14 9.97 -6.18
N ALA A 205 8.11 10.31 -5.31
CA ALA A 205 7.85 11.02 -4.07
C ALA A 205 7.14 12.37 -4.34
N ALA A 206 7.64 13.15 -5.30
CA ALA A 206 7.08 14.45 -5.64
C ALA A 206 5.64 14.37 -6.18
N LYS A 207 5.29 13.28 -6.88
CA LYS A 207 3.94 13.04 -7.41
C LYS A 207 2.91 12.62 -6.37
N ASN A 208 3.34 12.10 -5.23
CA ASN A 208 2.44 11.55 -4.22
C ASN A 208 1.98 12.53 -3.16
N SER A 209 2.41 13.80 -3.23
CA SER A 209 2.08 14.84 -2.25
C SER A 209 2.50 14.46 -0.81
N SER A 210 3.43 13.52 -0.63
CA SER A 210 3.95 13.19 0.70
C SER A 210 5.11 14.13 0.99
N GLU A 211 4.82 15.21 1.71
CA GLU A 211 5.82 16.14 2.24
C GLU A 211 6.91 15.37 2.98
N GLU A 212 6.49 14.55 3.95
CA GLU A 212 7.39 13.78 4.81
C GLU A 212 8.34 12.84 4.05
N MET A 213 7.89 12.25 2.94
CA MET A 213 8.76 11.44 2.07
C MET A 213 9.82 12.32 1.39
N MET A 214 9.44 13.49 0.87
CA MET A 214 10.38 14.39 0.22
C MET A 214 11.39 14.96 1.24
N GLU A 215 10.93 15.31 2.43
CA GLU A 215 11.78 15.73 3.55
C GLU A 215 12.83 14.67 3.89
N LEU A 216 12.38 13.42 4.11
CA LEU A 216 13.26 12.31 4.44
C LEU A 216 14.36 12.10 3.38
N LEU A 217 13.99 12.15 2.09
CA LEU A 217 14.94 11.97 0.99
C LEU A 217 15.96 13.11 0.95
N LEU A 218 15.54 14.35 1.14
CA LEU A 218 16.44 15.51 1.14
C LEU A 218 17.35 15.53 2.37
N ASP A 219 16.81 15.20 3.55
CA ASP A 219 17.57 15.25 4.81
C ASP A 219 18.62 14.15 4.90
N ARG A 220 18.31 12.95 4.39
CA ARG A 220 19.21 11.80 4.49
C ARG A 220 20.08 11.57 3.25
N ARG A 221 19.60 11.97 2.07
CA ARG A 221 20.23 11.68 0.77
C ARG A 221 20.21 12.89 -0.16
N GLY A 222 20.24 14.11 0.39
CA GLY A 222 20.16 15.36 -0.37
C GLY A 222 21.15 15.45 -1.54
N ASP A 223 22.38 14.97 -1.36
CA ASP A 223 23.43 14.97 -2.39
C ASP A 223 23.09 14.10 -3.61
N GLU A 224 22.22 13.09 -3.46
CA GLU A 224 21.73 12.23 -4.55
C GLU A 224 20.45 12.75 -5.18
N VAL A 225 19.75 13.66 -4.51
CA VAL A 225 18.51 14.24 -5.03
C VAL A 225 18.83 15.27 -6.09
N GLU A 226 18.55 14.90 -7.34
CA GLU A 226 18.65 15.80 -8.50
C GLU A 226 17.34 16.58 -8.69
N ILE A 227 17.44 17.92 -8.67
CA ILE A 227 16.31 18.81 -8.93
C ILE A 227 16.16 18.98 -10.45
N THR A 228 15.29 18.17 -11.05
CA THR A 228 15.00 18.26 -12.50
C THR A 228 13.71 19.02 -12.78
N GLU A 229 13.53 19.44 -14.04
CA GLU A 229 12.28 20.05 -14.52
C GLU A 229 11.04 19.20 -14.16
N LYS A 230 11.14 17.88 -14.32
CA LYS A 230 10.04 16.96 -14.05
C LYS A 230 9.68 16.94 -12.57
N VAL A 231 10.68 16.98 -11.69
CA VAL A 231 10.50 16.99 -10.24
C VAL A 231 9.81 18.29 -9.81
N VAL A 232 10.30 19.44 -10.28
CA VAL A 232 9.71 20.76 -9.97
C VAL A 232 8.26 20.84 -10.45
N LEU A 233 7.99 20.40 -11.69
CA LEU A 233 6.62 20.39 -12.23
C LEU A 233 5.70 19.42 -11.48
N ALA A 234 6.20 18.26 -11.05
CA ALA A 234 5.42 17.31 -10.26
C ALA A 234 5.07 17.87 -8.89
N ALA A 235 6.04 18.45 -8.18
CA ALA A 235 5.84 19.08 -6.88
C ALA A 235 4.86 20.27 -6.97
N ALA A 236 5.01 21.13 -7.98
CA ALA A 236 4.13 22.29 -8.18
C ALA A 236 2.66 21.91 -8.47
N LYS A 237 2.39 20.71 -8.99
CA LYS A 237 1.01 20.22 -9.20
C LYS A 237 0.31 19.82 -7.91
N ASN A 238 1.07 19.49 -6.87
CA ASN A 238 0.58 18.85 -5.65
C ASN A 238 0.44 19.84 -4.48
N ARG A 239 -0.57 20.72 -4.56
CA ARG A 239 -1.09 21.60 -3.49
C ARG A 239 -0.11 22.55 -2.77
N GLY A 240 1.18 22.53 -3.06
CA GLY A 240 2.17 23.48 -2.51
C GLY A 240 3.16 22.84 -1.54
N GLU A 241 2.77 21.84 -0.76
CA GLU A 241 3.56 21.31 0.36
C GLU A 241 4.93 20.74 -0.08
N VAL A 242 4.94 19.86 -1.08
CA VAL A 242 6.20 19.29 -1.59
C VAL A 242 7.10 20.36 -2.23
N ILE A 243 6.51 21.35 -2.92
CA ILE A 243 7.31 22.41 -3.56
C ILE A 243 7.86 23.38 -2.52
N GLU A 244 7.16 23.61 -1.40
CA GLU A 244 7.67 24.36 -0.25
C GLU A 244 8.88 23.66 0.37
N VAL A 245 8.80 22.35 0.63
CA VAL A 245 9.95 21.55 1.12
C VAL A 245 11.16 21.64 0.18
N LEU A 246 10.92 21.56 -1.13
CA LEU A 246 11.98 21.73 -2.13
C LEU A 246 12.61 23.13 -2.09
N PHE A 247 11.80 24.17 -1.88
CA PHE A 247 12.30 25.53 -1.75
C PHE A 247 13.12 25.75 -0.48
N ASP A 248 12.64 25.22 0.65
CA ASP A 248 13.30 25.39 1.94
C ASP A 248 14.68 24.74 1.96
N ARG A 249 14.81 23.55 1.34
CA ARG A 249 16.05 22.77 1.35
C ARG A 249 16.95 23.01 0.12
N ARG A 250 16.38 23.32 -1.05
CA ARG A 250 17.09 23.40 -2.35
C ARG A 250 16.67 24.61 -3.20
N GLY A 251 16.23 25.69 -2.57
CA GLY A 251 15.56 26.81 -3.25
C GLY A 251 16.34 27.48 -4.38
N THR A 252 17.68 27.56 -4.32
CA THR A 252 18.47 28.13 -5.42
C THR A 252 18.35 27.32 -6.71
N GLU A 253 18.46 26.00 -6.60
CA GLU A 253 18.36 25.08 -7.75
C GLU A 253 16.93 25.02 -8.29
N VAL A 254 15.94 24.99 -7.40
CA VAL A 254 14.52 25.03 -7.78
C VAL A 254 14.20 26.28 -8.59
N LYS A 255 14.67 27.46 -8.17
CA LYS A 255 14.46 28.73 -8.90
C LYS A 255 15.12 28.71 -10.28
N GLU A 256 16.34 28.21 -10.37
CA GLU A 256 17.07 28.14 -11.64
C GLU A 256 16.36 27.22 -12.64
N VAL A 257 16.00 26.02 -12.21
CA VAL A 257 15.30 25.03 -13.03
C VAL A 257 13.92 25.55 -13.44
N ALA A 258 13.15 26.11 -12.50
CA ALA A 258 11.83 26.68 -12.79
C ALA A 258 11.92 27.82 -13.83
N SER A 259 12.91 28.70 -13.70
CA SER A 259 13.11 29.82 -14.64
C SER A 259 13.45 29.32 -16.04
N ARG A 260 14.32 28.31 -16.14
CA ARG A 260 14.71 27.69 -17.41
C ARG A 260 13.51 27.01 -18.08
N THR A 261 12.75 26.23 -17.31
CA THR A 261 11.56 25.53 -17.81
C THR A 261 10.47 26.50 -18.23
N PHE A 262 10.26 27.59 -17.48
CA PHE A 262 9.21 28.58 -17.76
C PHE A 262 9.30 29.17 -19.18
N ILE A 263 10.51 29.31 -19.73
CA ILE A 263 10.71 29.86 -21.08
C ILE A 263 10.19 28.91 -22.16
N GLY A 264 10.40 27.60 -21.98
CA GLY A 264 10.13 26.56 -22.99
C GLY A 264 8.81 25.81 -22.86
N CYS A 265 8.10 25.95 -21.73
CA CYS A 265 6.92 25.13 -21.44
C CYS A 265 5.58 25.75 -21.92
N GLY A 266 4.54 24.92 -21.92
CA GLY A 266 3.20 25.28 -22.37
C GLY A 266 2.44 26.17 -21.36
N PRO A 267 1.23 26.65 -21.72
CA PRO A 267 0.46 27.58 -20.87
C PRO A 267 0.11 27.01 -19.49
N VAL A 268 -0.11 25.70 -19.40
CA VAL A 268 -0.46 24.99 -18.17
C VAL A 268 0.75 24.92 -17.24
N GLU A 269 1.90 24.49 -17.75
CA GLU A 269 3.15 24.44 -17.00
C GLU A 269 3.61 25.83 -16.57
N LYS A 270 3.46 26.85 -17.44
CA LYS A 270 3.72 28.25 -17.09
C LYS A 270 2.88 28.70 -15.92
N SER A 271 1.60 28.33 -15.88
CA SER A 271 0.71 28.70 -14.76
C SER A 271 1.14 28.05 -13.44
N LEU A 272 1.64 26.81 -13.47
CA LEU A 272 2.18 26.11 -12.29
C LEU A 272 3.49 26.74 -11.82
N LEU A 273 4.40 27.04 -12.76
CA LEU A 273 5.71 27.61 -12.47
C LEU A 273 5.65 29.11 -12.16
N TYR A 274 4.62 29.83 -12.58
CA TYR A 274 4.47 31.26 -12.28
C TYR A 274 4.46 31.52 -10.77
N VAL A 275 3.78 30.64 -10.02
CA VAL A 275 3.74 30.69 -8.55
C VAL A 275 5.11 30.35 -7.95
N VAL A 276 5.86 29.43 -8.55
CA VAL A 276 7.22 29.01 -8.14
C VAL A 276 8.24 30.14 -8.41
N VAL A 277 8.14 30.80 -9.57
CA VAL A 277 9.08 31.85 -10.01
C VAL A 277 8.84 33.19 -9.29
N ILE A 278 7.59 33.53 -8.96
CA ILE A 278 7.23 34.83 -8.32
C ILE A 278 7.03 34.70 -6.80
N GLY A 279 6.68 33.52 -6.31
CA GLY A 279 6.20 33.28 -4.94
C GLY A 279 7.22 33.40 -3.81
N VAL A 280 8.52 33.51 -4.07
CA VAL A 280 9.54 33.45 -3.00
C VAL A 280 10.08 34.84 -2.63
N SER A 281 9.15 35.79 -2.45
CA SER A 281 9.39 37.15 -1.92
C SER A 281 8.62 37.45 -0.61
N GLY A 282 8.04 36.43 0.05
CA GLY A 282 7.55 36.54 1.44
C GLY A 282 6.07 36.93 1.63
N ILE A 283 5.22 36.80 0.62
CA ILE A 283 3.79 37.24 0.66
C ILE A 283 2.82 36.03 0.79
N PHE A 284 3.32 34.82 1.02
CA PHE A 284 2.61 33.57 0.75
C PHE A 284 1.40 33.25 1.68
N SER A 285 1.34 33.78 2.92
CA SER A 285 0.23 33.48 3.86
C SER A 285 -1.11 34.11 3.44
N ASP A 286 -1.10 35.31 2.88
CA ASP A 286 -2.33 36.08 2.68
C ASP A 286 -3.01 35.81 1.32
N VAL A 287 -2.25 35.31 0.34
CA VAL A 287 -2.69 35.24 -1.05
C VAL A 287 -3.36 33.91 -1.40
N ILE A 288 -2.97 32.78 -0.79
CA ILE A 288 -3.65 31.49 -1.00
C ILE A 288 -5.09 31.52 -0.44
N GLY A 289 -5.33 32.23 0.66
CA GLY A 289 -6.69 32.48 1.19
C GLY A 289 -7.59 33.29 0.25
N MET A 290 -7.01 34.15 -0.60
CA MET A 290 -7.72 34.91 -1.63
C MET A 290 -7.87 34.14 -2.95
N ILE A 291 -6.83 33.44 -3.42
CA ILE A 291 -6.86 32.69 -4.68
C ILE A 291 -7.75 31.45 -4.58
N GLY A 292 -7.82 30.78 -3.42
CA GLY A 292 -8.76 29.67 -3.18
C GLY A 292 -10.23 30.09 -3.34
N LYS A 293 -10.58 31.36 -3.05
CA LYS A 293 -11.94 31.90 -3.22
C LYS A 293 -12.21 32.42 -4.64
N LEU A 294 -11.20 32.90 -5.36
CA LEU A 294 -11.32 33.43 -6.72
C LEU A 294 -11.29 32.32 -7.79
N ARG A 295 -10.54 31.23 -7.55
CA ARG A 295 -10.38 30.12 -8.50
C ARG A 295 -11.62 29.23 -8.63
N ILE A 296 -12.47 29.16 -7.59
CA ILE A 296 -13.76 28.46 -7.64
C ILE A 296 -14.74 29.19 -8.57
N ARG A 297 -14.78 30.53 -8.56
CA ARG A 297 -15.67 31.30 -9.46
C ARG A 297 -15.24 31.32 -10.91
N LEU A 298 -13.93 31.45 -11.18
CA LEU A 298 -13.43 31.64 -12.54
C LEU A 298 -13.41 30.36 -13.40
N ILE A 299 -13.34 29.18 -12.77
CA ILE A 299 -13.38 27.89 -13.47
C ILE A 299 -14.83 27.49 -13.78
N GLU A 300 -15.80 27.79 -12.91
CA GLU A 300 -17.22 27.52 -13.15
C GLU A 300 -17.82 28.43 -14.25
N ASP A 301 -17.43 29.71 -14.30
CA ASP A 301 -18.05 30.68 -15.22
C ASP A 301 -17.55 30.60 -16.69
N ASN A 302 -16.44 29.91 -16.97
CA ASN A 302 -15.78 30.00 -18.28
C ASN A 302 -15.50 28.66 -18.99
N CYS A 303 -15.90 27.50 -18.46
CA CYS A 303 -15.69 26.24 -19.18
C CYS A 303 -16.49 26.14 -20.50
N ASP A 304 -17.66 26.80 -20.60
CA ASP A 304 -18.53 26.67 -21.77
C ASP A 304 -18.20 27.66 -22.92
N GLN A 305 -17.51 28.78 -22.64
CA GLN A 305 -17.20 29.77 -23.69
C GLN A 305 -15.93 29.47 -24.49
N TRP A 306 -15.07 28.56 -24.02
CA TRP A 306 -13.76 28.32 -24.64
C TRP A 306 -13.78 27.30 -25.79
N VAL A 307 -14.92 26.65 -26.04
CA VAL A 307 -15.08 25.66 -27.12
C VAL A 307 -15.51 26.28 -28.46
N GLU A 308 -16.13 27.47 -28.48
CA GLU A 308 -16.78 27.99 -29.70
C GLU A 308 -16.03 29.06 -30.49
N LYS A 309 -15.00 29.72 -29.96
CA LYS A 309 -14.31 30.81 -30.68
C LYS A 309 -12.80 30.63 -30.64
N GLY A 310 -12.27 30.01 -31.70
CA GLY A 310 -10.84 29.79 -31.94
C GLY A 310 -10.00 31.04 -32.13
N THR A 311 -9.97 31.93 -31.14
CA THR A 311 -9.11 33.12 -31.05
C THR A 311 -8.76 33.37 -29.58
N GLY A 312 -7.57 32.93 -29.16
CA GLY A 312 -7.04 33.26 -27.83
C GLY A 312 -6.55 34.71 -27.74
N PRO A 313 -6.46 35.32 -26.54
CA PRO A 313 -5.75 36.58 -26.35
C PRO A 313 -4.58 36.50 -25.36
N SER A 314 -3.40 36.82 -25.91
CA SER A 314 -2.34 37.69 -25.38
C SER A 314 -2.12 37.80 -23.86
N PHE A 315 -1.20 36.99 -23.34
CA PHE A 315 -0.54 37.20 -22.04
C PHE A 315 0.49 38.36 -22.05
N LEU A 316 0.82 38.91 -23.22
CA LEU A 316 1.88 39.92 -23.39
C LEU A 316 1.53 41.33 -22.86
N SER A 317 0.25 41.66 -22.70
CA SER A 317 -0.18 42.98 -22.22
C SER A 317 -0.13 43.13 -20.70
N TYR A 318 -0.20 42.02 -19.93
CA TYR A 318 -0.11 42.06 -18.47
C TYR A 318 1.33 42.09 -17.94
N GLY A 319 2.28 41.49 -18.68
CA GLY A 319 3.70 41.53 -18.32
C GLY A 319 4.36 42.90 -18.46
N LEU A 320 3.93 43.70 -19.45
CA LEU A 320 4.45 45.07 -19.64
C LEU A 320 3.97 46.04 -18.54
N PHE A 321 2.77 45.82 -17.99
CA PHE A 321 2.19 46.68 -16.96
C PHE A 321 2.90 46.53 -15.61
N LEU A 322 3.36 45.31 -15.28
CA LEU A 322 4.10 45.04 -14.06
C LEU A 322 5.58 45.45 -14.13
N TRP A 323 6.17 45.50 -15.33
CA TRP A 323 7.55 45.98 -15.52
C TRP A 323 7.70 47.50 -15.29
N GLN A 324 6.65 48.29 -15.54
CA GLN A 324 6.66 49.75 -15.32
C GLN A 324 6.48 50.18 -13.85
N LEU A 325 6.01 49.30 -12.96
CA LEU A 325 5.75 49.62 -11.56
C LEU A 325 6.90 49.25 -10.60
N GLY A 326 8.01 48.72 -11.12
CA GLY A 326 9.06 48.07 -10.33
C GLY A 326 10.50 48.55 -10.56
N ASN A 327 10.73 49.82 -10.92
CA ASN A 327 12.05 50.45 -10.82
C ASN A 327 11.91 51.77 -10.04
N PRO A 328 12.86 52.11 -9.14
CA PRO A 328 12.71 53.18 -8.16
C PRO A 328 12.49 54.57 -8.77
#